data_AF-A0A8C3II60-F1
#
_entry.id   AF-A0A8C3II60-F1
#
_cell.length_a   1.000
_cell.length_b   1.000
_cell.length_c   1.000
_cell.angle_alpha   90.00
_cell.angle_beta   90.00
_cell.angle_gamma   90.00
#
_symmetry.space_group_name_H-M   'P 1'
#
loop_
_entity.id
_entity.type
_entity.pdbx_description
1 polymer ?
#
loop_
_entity_poly.entity_id
_entity_poly.type
_entity_poly.pdbx_seq_one_letter_code
_entity_poly.pdbx_strand_id
1 'polypeptide(L)'
;MIFLPTYGVGRVPPPPHLLSACTGVNERTFLAIKPDGVQRHLIGEIIRRFEKKGFKLVGMKLMQASEDLLKEHYIALRDCPFYSHLVEYMRSGPIVAMVWQGLDVVKTAYAMIGETNPADSRPGTIQGDFCIEVSK
;
A
#
# COMPACT_ATOMS: atom_id res chain seq x y z
N MET A 1 -3.15 5.86 -1.65
CA MET A 1 -2.20 4.72 -1.77
C MET A 1 -2.90 3.46 -1.29
N ILE A 2 -2.68 2.29 -1.91
CA ILE A 2 -3.16 1.00 -1.38
C ILE A 2 -1.99 0.28 -0.77
N PHE A 3 -2.20 -0.24 0.43
CA PHE A 3 -1.34 -1.20 1.07
C PHE A 3 -2.07 -2.55 1.02
N LEU A 4 -1.39 -3.60 0.54
CA LEU A 4 -1.75 -4.94 0.97
C LEU A 4 -0.77 -5.33 2.07
N PRO A 5 -1.23 -5.81 3.22
CA PRO A 5 -0.40 -6.70 4.00
C PRO A 5 0.00 -7.81 3.04
N THR A 6 1.31 -7.99 2.88
CA THR A 6 1.82 -9.23 2.31
C THR A 6 1.07 -10.35 2.99
N TYR A 7 0.39 -11.17 2.19
CA TYR A 7 -0.06 -12.48 2.62
C TYR A 7 1.19 -13.24 3.08
N GLY A 8 1.51 -13.11 4.36
CA GLY A 8 2.26 -14.11 5.08
C GLY A 8 1.37 -15.34 5.09
N VAL A 9 1.73 -16.30 4.24
CA VAL A 9 1.49 -17.74 4.35
C VAL A 9 0.57 -18.08 5.53
N GLY A 10 -0.67 -18.47 5.22
CA GLY A 10 -1.54 -19.06 6.22
C GLY A 10 -0.81 -20.18 6.96
N ARG A 11 -0.59 -19.98 8.26
CA ARG A 11 -0.37 -21.01 9.29
C ARG A 11 -0.36 -20.33 10.67
N VAL A 12 -1.08 -20.98 11.58
CA VAL A 12 -1.11 -20.89 13.05
C VAL A 12 0.02 -20.02 13.66
N PRO A 13 -0.29 -19.12 14.63
CA PRO A 13 0.74 -18.34 15.30
C PRO A 13 1.78 -19.27 15.96
N PRO A 14 3.08 -19.09 15.70
CA PRO A 14 4.11 -19.90 16.34
C PRO A 14 4.19 -19.56 17.83
N PRO A 15 4.58 -20.53 18.68
CA PRO A 15 4.70 -20.33 20.12
C PRO A 15 5.73 -19.23 20.46
N PRO A 16 5.60 -18.55 21.62
CA PRO A 16 6.33 -17.31 21.93
C PRO A 16 7.86 -17.46 22.00
N HIS A 17 8.39 -18.68 22.06
CA HIS A 17 9.84 -18.95 22.03
C HIS A 17 10.42 -19.07 20.61
N LEU A 18 9.59 -18.99 19.57
CA LEU A 18 9.96 -19.14 18.15
C LEU A 18 9.72 -17.88 17.31
N LEU A 19 9.45 -16.73 17.94
CA LEU A 19 9.22 -15.43 17.27
C LEU A 19 10.50 -14.78 16.70
N SER A 20 11.64 -15.46 16.76
CA SER A 20 12.94 -14.98 16.24
C SER A 20 13.37 -15.68 14.95
N ALA A 21 12.45 -16.13 14.10
CA ALA A 21 12.80 -16.85 12.88
C ALA A 21 12.19 -16.20 11.62
N CYS A 22 12.98 -15.27 11.03
CA CYS A 22 12.87 -14.72 9.67
C CYS A 22 11.72 -13.69 9.47
N THR A 23 11.97 -12.39 9.29
CA THR A 23 12.55 -11.80 8.08
C THR A 23 13.23 -10.46 8.41
N GLY A 24 14.58 -10.44 8.39
CA GLY A 24 15.38 -9.23 8.59
C GLY A 24 15.27 -8.26 7.41
N VAL A 25 16.38 -7.61 7.03
CA VAL A 25 16.57 -6.71 5.86
C VAL A 25 15.97 -7.18 4.50
N ASN A 26 15.38 -8.36 4.42
CA ASN A 26 14.68 -8.92 3.26
C ASN A 26 13.14 -8.96 3.35
N GLU A 27 12.51 -8.43 4.42
CA GLU A 27 11.04 -8.26 4.45
C GLU A 27 10.59 -7.42 3.24
N ARG A 28 9.44 -7.76 2.65
CA ARG A 28 8.87 -7.07 1.49
C ARG A 28 7.47 -6.57 1.80
N THR A 29 7.08 -5.48 1.15
CA THR A 29 5.70 -4.97 1.18
C THR A 29 5.23 -4.57 -0.20
N PHE A 30 3.93 -4.70 -0.44
CA PHE A 30 3.27 -4.25 -1.66
C PHE A 30 2.65 -2.87 -1.45
N LEU A 31 2.94 -1.96 -2.38
CA LEU A 31 2.43 -0.60 -2.38
C LEU A 31 1.90 -0.25 -3.76
N ALA A 32 0.69 0.31 -3.83
CA ALA A 32 0.16 0.84 -5.08
C ALA A 32 -0.20 2.32 -4.98
N ILE A 33 0.29 3.10 -5.93
CA ILE A 33 -0.19 4.46 -6.16
C ILE A 33 -1.52 4.35 -6.92
N LYS A 34 -2.58 4.86 -6.30
CA LYS A 34 -3.94 4.87 -6.80
C LYS A 34 -4.08 5.82 -8.01
N PRO A 35 -5.17 5.75 -8.80
CA PRO A 35 -5.33 6.57 -10.00
C PRO A 35 -5.19 8.08 -9.75
N ASP A 36 -5.69 8.59 -8.63
CA ASP A 36 -5.53 10.00 -8.23
C ASP A 36 -4.06 10.41 -8.06
N GLY A 37 -3.25 9.57 -7.41
CA GLY A 37 -1.83 9.85 -7.20
C GLY A 37 -1.05 9.87 -8.52
N VAL A 38 -1.48 9.04 -9.49
CA VAL A 38 -0.92 9.05 -10.85
C VAL A 38 -1.32 10.33 -11.59
N GLN A 39 -2.61 10.66 -11.62
CA GLN A 39 -3.15 11.85 -12.29
C GLN A 39 -2.60 13.17 -11.71
N ARG A 40 -2.29 13.18 -10.41
CA ARG A 40 -1.70 14.34 -9.72
C ARG A 40 -0.17 14.38 -9.79
N HIS A 41 0.45 13.52 -10.60
CA HIS A 41 1.90 13.49 -10.84
C HIS A 41 2.73 13.24 -9.56
N LEU A 42 2.18 12.50 -8.58
CA LEU A 42 2.82 12.24 -7.28
C LEU A 42 3.74 11.01 -7.27
N ILE A 43 3.89 10.32 -8.42
CA ILE A 43 4.67 9.08 -8.52
C ILE A 43 6.11 9.28 -8.04
N GLY A 44 6.80 10.27 -8.60
CA GLY A 44 8.20 10.55 -8.26
C GLY A 44 8.39 10.94 -6.79
N GLU A 45 7.48 11.75 -6.25
CA GLU A 45 7.55 12.18 -4.84
C GLU A 45 7.34 11.02 -3.87
N ILE A 46 6.40 10.13 -4.15
CA ILE A 46 6.17 8.94 -3.32
C ILE A 46 7.40 8.02 -3.37
N ILE A 47 7.89 7.67 -4.56
CA ILE A 47 9.08 6.82 -4.72
C ILE A 47 10.27 7.42 -3.98
N ARG A 48 10.53 8.72 -4.17
CA ARG A 48 11.62 9.47 -3.52
C ARG A 48 11.58 9.33 -2.00
N ARG A 49 10.40 9.32 -1.36
CA ARG A 49 10.29 9.14 0.10
C ARG A 49 10.74 7.77 0.55
N PHE A 50 10.35 6.71 -0.16
CA PHE A 50 10.76 5.33 0.15
C PHE A 50 12.25 5.10 -0.14
N GLU A 51 12.78 5.61 -1.24
CA GLU A 51 14.22 5.55 -1.55
C GLU A 51 15.05 6.32 -0.51
N LYS A 52 14.64 7.55 -0.16
CA LYS A 52 15.31 8.36 0.86
C LYS A 52 15.29 7.71 2.24
N LYS A 53 14.27 6.90 2.54
CA LYS A 53 14.21 6.11 3.78
C LYS A 53 15.23 4.95 3.80
N GLY A 54 15.71 4.53 2.63
CA GLY A 54 16.68 3.44 2.48
C GLY A 54 16.04 2.10 2.10
N PHE A 55 14.77 2.07 1.69
CA PHE A 55 14.14 0.86 1.19
C PHE A 55 14.56 0.56 -0.25
N LYS A 56 14.70 -0.73 -0.56
CA LYS A 56 15.03 -1.20 -1.90
C LYS A 56 13.76 -1.42 -2.72
N LEU A 57 13.63 -0.73 -3.85
CA LEU A 57 12.61 -1.05 -4.84
C LEU A 57 12.98 -2.37 -5.55
N VAL A 58 12.17 -3.41 -5.38
CA VAL A 58 12.43 -4.74 -6.00
C VAL A 58 11.59 -5.00 -7.24
N GLY A 59 10.51 -4.24 -7.43
CA GLY A 59 9.67 -4.33 -8.62
C GLY A 59 8.74 -3.13 -8.70
N MET A 60 8.46 -2.68 -9.93
CA MET A 60 7.53 -1.61 -10.23
C MET A 60 6.86 -1.87 -11.58
N LYS A 61 5.56 -1.60 -11.67
CA LYS A 61 4.79 -1.70 -12.91
C LYS A 61 3.68 -0.65 -12.94
N LEU A 62 3.64 0.14 -14.01
CA LEU A 62 2.47 0.95 -14.36
C LEU A 62 1.48 0.02 -15.09
N MET A 63 0.24 -0.05 -14.61
CA MET A 63 -0.76 -0.92 -15.21
C MET A 63 -2.19 -0.42 -15.00
N GLN A 64 -3.07 -0.78 -15.93
CA GLN A 64 -4.52 -0.73 -15.73
C GLN A 64 -4.95 -2.05 -15.10
N ALA A 65 -5.49 -2.03 -13.89
CA ALA A 65 -5.98 -3.23 -13.22
C ALA A 65 -7.32 -3.67 -13.83
N SER A 66 -7.48 -4.97 -14.09
CA SER A 66 -8.77 -5.52 -14.50
C SER A 66 -9.76 -5.54 -13.34
N GLU A 67 -11.05 -5.54 -13.65
CA GLU A 67 -12.10 -5.60 -12.64
C GLU A 67 -11.99 -6.87 -11.78
N ASP A 68 -11.71 -8.03 -12.40
CA ASP A 68 -11.56 -9.30 -11.68
C ASP A 68 -10.40 -9.26 -10.69
N LEU A 69 -9.25 -8.69 -11.11
CA LEU A 69 -8.09 -8.52 -10.24
C LEU A 69 -8.42 -7.61 -9.04
N LEU A 70 -9.15 -6.52 -9.27
CA LEU A 70 -9.55 -5.59 -8.20
C LEU A 70 -10.55 -6.23 -7.24
N LYS A 71 -11.51 -7.00 -7.75
CA LYS A 71 -12.49 -7.72 -6.93
C LYS A 71 -11.82 -8.78 -6.05
N GLU A 72 -10.89 -9.53 -6.62
CA GLU A 72 -10.09 -10.51 -5.87
C GLU A 72 -9.24 -9.80 -4.80
N HIS A 73 -8.58 -8.70 -5.17
CA HIS A 73 -7.75 -7.91 -4.27
C HIS A 73 -8.52 -7.34 -3.07
N TYR A 74 -9.77 -6.92 -3.29
CA TYR A 74 -10.62 -6.33 -2.26
C TYR A 74 -11.68 -7.27 -1.68
N ILE A 75 -11.53 -8.58 -1.87
CA ILE A 75 -12.56 -9.56 -1.46
C ILE A 75 -12.96 -9.45 0.02
N ALA A 76 -12.02 -9.08 0.89
CA ALA A 76 -12.26 -8.87 2.32
C ALA A 76 -13.21 -7.70 2.63
N LEU A 77 -13.38 -6.77 1.68
CA LEU A 77 -14.24 -5.60 1.78
C LEU A 77 -15.56 -5.77 1.02
N ARG A 78 -15.84 -6.95 0.45
CA ARG A 78 -17.01 -7.19 -0.43
C ARG A 78 -18.35 -6.79 0.19
N ASP A 79 -18.47 -6.95 1.52
CA ASP A 79 -19.71 -6.72 2.28
C ASP A 79 -19.80 -5.26 2.79
N CYS A 80 -18.77 -4.44 2.53
CA CYS A 80 -18.78 -3.02 2.86
C CYS A 80 -19.60 -2.22 1.84
N PRO A 81 -20.38 -1.20 2.27
CA PRO A 81 -21.28 -0.45 1.39
C PRO A 81 -20.56 0.35 0.30
N PHE A 82 -19.27 0.60 0.44
CA PHE A 82 -18.43 1.34 -0.51
C PHE A 82 -17.65 0.44 -1.48
N TYR A 83 -17.79 -0.89 -1.41
CA TYR A 83 -16.98 -1.83 -2.20
C TYR A 83 -17.08 -1.61 -3.71
N SER A 84 -18.31 -1.48 -4.23
CA SER A 84 -18.53 -1.31 -5.66
C SER A 84 -17.89 -0.02 -6.17
N HIS A 85 -18.05 1.07 -5.42
CA HIS A 85 -17.43 2.36 -5.73
C HIS A 85 -15.89 2.28 -5.67
N LEU A 86 -15.33 1.59 -4.68
CA LEU A 86 -13.89 1.38 -4.56
C LEU A 86 -13.32 0.64 -5.78
N VAL A 87 -13.98 -0.43 -6.24
CA VAL A 87 -13.55 -1.18 -7.44
C VAL A 87 -13.64 -0.31 -8.69
N GLU A 88 -14.74 0.42 -8.86
CA GLU A 88 -14.92 1.34 -10.00
C GLU A 88 -13.88 2.45 -10.01
N TYR A 89 -13.66 3.08 -8.86
CA TYR A 89 -12.64 4.10 -8.65
C TYR A 89 -11.24 3.58 -9.00
N MET A 90 -10.88 2.39 -8.51
CA MET A 90 -9.59 1.78 -8.79
C MET A 90 -9.42 1.37 -10.26
N ARG A 91 -10.53 1.13 -10.97
CA ARG A 91 -10.56 0.86 -12.41
C ARG A 91 -10.57 2.14 -13.26
N SER A 92 -10.84 3.31 -12.69
CA SER A 92 -10.99 4.56 -13.43
C SER A 92 -9.70 5.05 -14.13
N GLY A 93 -8.53 4.56 -13.72
CA GLY A 93 -7.25 4.95 -14.33
C GLY A 93 -6.11 4.03 -13.94
N PRO A 94 -4.90 4.31 -14.45
CA PRO A 94 -3.74 3.47 -14.23
C PRO A 94 -3.25 3.59 -12.78
N ILE A 95 -2.66 2.49 -12.30
CA ILE A 95 -1.99 2.42 -11.00
C ILE A 95 -0.50 2.15 -11.19
N VAL A 96 0.31 2.58 -10.23
CA VAL A 96 1.70 2.15 -10.13
C VAL A 96 1.82 1.14 -9.00
N ALA A 97 1.92 -0.13 -9.35
CA ALA A 97 2.14 -1.23 -8.43
C ALA A 97 3.64 -1.37 -8.15
N MET A 98 4.03 -1.45 -6.88
CA MET A 98 5.42 -1.51 -6.43
C MET A 98 5.59 -2.54 -5.32
N VAL A 99 6.80 -3.08 -5.24
CA VAL A 99 7.25 -3.91 -4.12
C VAL A 99 8.52 -3.31 -3.54
N TRP A 100 8.50 -3.06 -2.24
CA TRP A 100 9.61 -2.48 -1.48
C TRP A 100 10.16 -3.51 -0.51
N GLN A 101 11.48 -3.50 -0.31
CA GLN A 101 12.18 -4.43 0.58
C GLN A 101 13.04 -3.67 1.60
N GLY A 102 13.05 -4.13 2.85
CA GLY A 102 13.95 -3.66 3.89
C GLY A 102 13.58 -4.15 5.28
N LEU A 103 14.29 -3.69 6.30
CA LEU A 103 13.98 -4.02 7.70
C LEU A 103 12.70 -3.29 8.13
N ASP A 104 11.75 -4.02 8.70
CA ASP A 104 10.45 -3.50 9.16
C ASP A 104 9.74 -2.64 8.10
N VAL A 105 9.90 -2.99 6.82
CA VAL A 105 9.37 -2.21 5.70
C VAL A 105 7.85 -2.14 5.74
N VAL A 106 7.17 -3.20 6.19
CA VAL A 106 5.71 -3.21 6.34
C VAL A 106 5.27 -2.13 7.35
N LYS A 107 5.78 -2.23 8.58
CA LYS A 107 5.42 -1.31 9.68
C LYS A 107 5.81 0.13 9.35
N THR A 108 7.00 0.33 8.79
CA THR A 108 7.51 1.66 8.48
C THR A 108 6.77 2.29 7.30
N ALA A 109 6.37 1.50 6.29
CA ALA A 109 5.55 1.98 5.18
C ALA A 109 4.21 2.53 5.67
N TYR A 110 3.51 1.84 6.58
CA TYR A 110 2.28 2.35 7.19
C TYR A 110 2.49 3.70 7.88
N ALA A 111 3.54 3.81 8.71
CA ALA A 111 3.84 5.06 9.41
C ALA A 111 4.19 6.22 8.45
N MET A 112 4.84 5.92 7.32
CA MET A 112 5.16 6.92 6.29
C MET A 112 3.94 7.34 5.47
N ILE A 113 3.01 6.42 5.23
CA ILE A 113 1.79 6.70 4.48
C ILE A 113 0.85 7.57 5.31
N GLY A 114 0.69 7.27 6.60
CA GLY A 114 -0.29 7.92 7.47
C GLY A 114 -1.63 7.17 7.50
N GLU A 115 -2.50 7.61 8.40
CA GLU A 115 -3.82 7.02 8.65
C GLU A 115 -4.72 7.03 7.41
N THR A 116 -5.61 6.05 7.28
CA THR A 116 -6.53 5.94 6.13
C THR A 116 -7.39 7.19 5.92
N ASN A 117 -7.71 7.90 7.01
CA ASN A 117 -8.36 9.20 6.95
C ASN A 117 -7.28 10.30 6.93
N PRO A 118 -7.17 11.11 5.85
CA PRO A 118 -6.19 12.18 5.79
C PRO A 118 -6.33 13.22 6.89
N ALA A 119 -7.55 13.45 7.41
CA ALA A 119 -7.77 14.37 8.52
C ALA A 119 -7.07 13.92 9.83
N ASP A 120 -6.88 12.61 9.98
CA ASP A 120 -6.18 12.01 11.13
C ASP A 120 -4.67 11.80 10.85
N SER A 121 -4.24 12.08 9.61
CA SER A 121 -2.84 11.93 9.20
C SER A 121 -1.99 13.12 9.62
N ARG A 122 -0.82 12.82 10.19
CA ARG A 122 0.12 13.84 10.65
C ARG A 122 0.84 14.50 9.46
N PRO A 123 1.18 15.80 9.54
CA PRO A 123 2.09 16.43 8.59
C PRO A 123 3.41 15.65 8.47
N GLY A 124 3.92 15.51 7.25
CA GLY A 124 5.08 14.68 6.90
C GLY A 124 4.75 13.25 6.47
N THR A 125 3.51 12.79 6.66
CA THR A 125 3.02 11.54 6.08
C THR A 125 2.50 11.77 4.67
N ILE A 126 2.48 10.73 3.81
CA ILE A 126 2.01 10.88 2.42
C ILE A 126 0.55 11.35 2.39
N GLN A 127 -0.32 10.80 3.24
CA GLN A 127 -1.72 11.21 3.31
C GLN A 127 -1.88 12.61 3.91
N GLY A 128 -1.13 12.94 4.98
CA GLY A 128 -1.20 14.27 5.59
C GLY A 128 -0.68 15.40 4.68
N ASP A 129 0.31 15.11 3.82
CA ASP A 129 0.89 16.12 2.94
C ASP A 129 0.13 16.29 1.62
N PHE A 130 -0.51 15.22 1.13
CA PHE A 130 -1.06 15.20 -0.23
C PHE A 130 -2.54 14.83 -0.34
N CYS A 131 -3.21 14.38 0.71
CA CYS A 131 -4.62 14.01 0.65
C CYS A 131 -5.46 14.93 1.54
N ILE A 132 -6.70 15.22 1.12
CA ILE A 132 -7.65 16.04 1.87
C ILE A 132 -8.83 15.19 2.33
N GLU A 133 -9.32 14.31 1.47
CA GLU A 133 -10.45 13.42 1.74
C GLU A 133 -10.09 11.96 1.49
N VAL A 134 -10.84 11.07 2.15
CA VAL A 134 -10.81 9.64 1.85
C VAL A 134 -11.39 9.44 0.45
N SER A 135 -10.61 8.86 -0.47
CA SER A 135 -11.11 8.49 -1.79
C SER A 135 -12.26 7.49 -1.64
N LYS A 136 -13.47 7.89 -2.06
CA LYS A 136 -14.69 7.07 -2.07
C LYS A 136 -14.82 6.31 -3.38
#